data_AF-A0A6A9SFM9-F1
#
_entry.id   AF-A0A6A9SFM9-F1
#
_cell.length_a   1.000
_cell.length_b   1.000
_cell.length_c   1.000
_cell.angle_alpha   90.00
_cell.angle_beta   90.00
_cell.angle_gamma   90.00
#
_symmetry.space_group_name_H-M   'P 1'
#
loop_
_entity.id
_entity.type
_entity.pdbx_description
1 polymer ?
#
loop_
_entity_poly.entity_id
_entity_poly.type
_entity_poly.pdbx_seq_one_letter_code
_entity_poly.pdbx_strand_id
1 'polypeptide(L)' 'MRLWLDRCSVCDGRVELGEETVESCCRSVQVVAASCTSCGERIFEAPLPEE' A
#
# COMPACT_ATOMS: atom_id res chain seq x y z
N MET A 1 -3.10 10.03 -12.36
CA MET A 1 -1.67 9.72 -12.57
C MET A 1 -1.51 8.21 -12.59
N ARG A 2 -0.56 7.64 -13.34
CA ARG A 2 -0.24 6.20 -13.28
C ARG A 2 1.13 6.03 -12.62
N LEU A 3 1.22 5.10 -11.68
CA LEU A 3 2.44 4.73 -10.99
C LEU A 3 2.79 3.28 -11.34
N TRP A 4 4.08 2.97 -11.26
CA TRP A 4 4.62 1.61 -11.37
C TRP A 4 5.57 1.43 -10.18
N LEU A 5 5.23 0.48 -9.31
CA LEU A 5 5.90 0.22 -8.04
C LEU A 5 6.11 -1.29 -7.90
N ASP A 6 6.92 -1.88 -8.77
CA ASP A 6 7.28 -3.30 -8.74
C ASP A 6 8.49 -3.61 -7.82
N ARG A 7 9.26 -2.57 -7.46
CA ARG A 7 10.46 -2.64 -6.61
C ARG A 7 10.40 -1.70 -5.42
N CYS A 8 10.97 -2.17 -4.31
CA CYS A 8 11.07 -1.45 -3.05
C CYS A 8 12.26 -0.48 -3.07
N SER A 9 12.00 0.80 -2.82
CA SER A 9 13.02 1.87 -2.74
C SER A 9 14.03 1.70 -1.60
N VAL A 10 13.74 0.84 -0.61
CA VAL A 10 14.59 0.61 0.57
C VAL A 10 15.51 -0.61 0.42
N CYS A 11 15.09 -1.65 -0.31
CA CYS A 11 15.85 -2.92 -0.39
C CYS A 11 15.88 -3.62 -1.76
N ASP A 12 15.32 -3.02 -2.83
CA ASP A 12 15.07 -3.64 -4.14
C ASP A 12 14.20 -4.93 -4.10
N GLY A 13 13.62 -5.28 -2.95
CA GLY A 13 12.65 -6.36 -2.82
C GLY A 13 11.41 -6.14 -3.69
N ARG A 14 10.72 -7.23 -4.01
CA ARG A 14 9.45 -7.20 -4.76
C ARG A 14 8.39 -6.44 -3.96
N VAL A 15 7.59 -5.64 -4.65
CA VAL A 15 6.43 -4.94 -4.09
C VAL A 15 5.16 -5.55 -4.68
N GLU A 16 4.14 -5.73 -3.84
CA GLU A 16 2.83 -6.24 -4.25
C GLU A 16 1.73 -5.31 -3.76
N LEU A 17 0.64 -5.25 -4.53
CA LEU A 17 -0.55 -4.46 -4.24
C LEU A 17 -1.60 -5.35 -3.56
N GLY A 18 -2.21 -4.83 -2.49
CA GLY A 18 -3.32 -5.46 -1.81
C GLY A 18 -4.31 -4.43 -1.27
N GLU A 19 -5.50 -4.90 -0.92
CA GLU A 19 -6.53 -4.10 -0.24
C GLU A 19 -6.53 -4.47 1.25
N GLU A 20 -6.55 -3.48 2.13
CA GLU A 20 -6.73 -3.69 3.57
C GLU A 20 -7.67 -2.63 4.17
N THR A 21 -8.20 -2.90 5.37
CA THR A 21 -8.87 -1.88 6.18
C THR A 21 -7.87 -1.35 7.21
N VAL A 22 -7.56 -0.05 7.14
CA VAL A 22 -6.75 0.63 8.17
C VAL A 22 -7.65 1.29 9.20
N GLU A 23 -7.36 1.05 10.47
CA GLU A 23 -7.94 1.78 11.59
C GLU A 23 -7.13 3.05 11.89
N SER A 24 -7.85 4.15 12.04
CA SER A 24 -7.32 5.42 12.57
C SER A 24 -8.17 5.85 13.77
N CYS A 25 -7.66 6.81 14.55
CA CYS A 25 -8.21 7.23 15.86
C CYS A 25 -9.74 7.45 15.91
N CYS A 26 -10.36 7.83 14.77
CA CYS A 26 -11.80 8.10 14.67
C CYS A 26 -12.51 7.37 13.51
N ARG A 27 -11.85 6.50 12.74
CA ARG A 27 -12.45 5.84 11.55
C ARG A 27 -11.66 4.64 11.04
N SER A 28 -12.37 3.66 10.49
CA SER A 28 -11.84 2.66 9.57
C SER A 28 -11.88 3.19 8.13
N VAL A 29 -10.92 2.82 7.27
CA VAL A 29 -10.92 3.15 5.83
C VAL A 29 -10.39 1.97 5.03
N GLN A 30 -11.04 1.60 3.93
CA GLN A 30 -10.47 0.64 2.97
C GLN A 30 -9.44 1.35 2.07
N VAL A 31 -8.24 0.80 2.00
CA VAL A 31 -7.11 1.35 1.24
C VAL A 31 -6.53 0.31 0.30
N VAL A 32 -6.03 0.77 -0.85
CA VAL A 32 -5.06 0.01 -1.63
C VAL A 32 -3.65 0.37 -1.14
N ALA A 33 -2.90 -0.64 -0.70
CA ALA A 33 -1.54 -0.51 -0.20
C ALA A 33 -0.55 -1.24 -1.11
N ALA A 34 0.63 -0.65 -1.31
CA ALA A 34 1.77 -1.28 -1.97
C ALA A 34 2.84 -1.61 -0.92
N SER A 35 3.07 -2.90 -0.67
CA SER A 35 3.94 -3.36 0.42
C SER A 35 5.07 -4.23 -0.13
N CYS A 36 6.28 -4.08 0.42
CA CYS A 36 7.42 -4.91 0.04
C CYS A 36 7.37 -6.28 0.72
N THR A 37 7.35 -7.36 -0.07
CA THR A 37 7.29 -8.74 0.45
C THR A 37 8.61 -9.22 1.07
N SER A 38 9.70 -8.46 0.91
CA SER A 38 11.04 -8.81 1.41
C SER A 38 11.40 -8.15 2.75
N CYS A 39 10.90 -6.95 3.03
CA CYS A 39 11.20 -6.21 4.27
C CYS A 39 9.96 -5.68 5.02
N GLY A 40 8.75 -5.83 4.47
CA GLY A 40 7.51 -5.31 5.07
C GLY A 40 7.26 -3.81 4.89
N GLU A 41 8.17 -3.09 4.22
CA GLU A 41 8.06 -1.63 4.02
C GLU A 41 6.80 -1.22 3.23
N ARG A 42 6.14 -0.15 3.65
CA ARG A 42 4.91 0.37 3.02
C ARG A 42 5.27 1.50 2.05
N ILE A 43 5.22 1.18 0.76
CA ILE A 43 5.72 2.05 -0.32
C ILE A 43 4.67 3.06 -0.79
N PHE A 44 3.40 2.69 -0.71
CA PHE A 44 2.27 3.55 -1.09
C PHE A 44 1.00 3.10 -0.37
N GLU A 45 0.10 4.04 -0.08
CA GLU A 45 -1.23 3.80 0.45
C GLU A 45 -2.18 4.88 -0.09
N ALA A 46 -3.38 4.49 -0.51
CA ALA A 46 -4.45 5.43 -0.87
C ALA A 46 -5.84 4.84 -0.56
N PRO A 47 -6.81 5.66 -0.14
CA PRO A 47 -8.19 5.21 0.03
C PRO A 47 -8.76 4.72 -1.30
N LEU A 48 -9.53 3.64 -1.25
CA LEU A 48 -10.42 3.26 -2.35
C LEU A 48 -11.55 4.31 -2.46
N PRO A 49 -12.06 4.60 -3.66
CA PRO A 49 -13.27 5.40 -3.81
C PRO A 49 -14.47 4.63 -3.25
N GLU A 50 -15.40 5.35 -2.62
CA GLU A 50 -16.72 4.83 -2.26
C GLU A 50 -17.58 4.75 -3.54
N GLU A 51 -18.39 3.68 -3.68
CA GLU A 51 -19.18 3.38 -4.89
C GLU A 51 -20.48 4.19 -5.04
#